data_AF-A0A978UIA5-F1
#
_entry.id   AF-A0A978UIA5-F1
#
_cell.length_a   1.000
_cell.length_b   1.000
_cell.length_c   1.000
_cell.angle_alpha   90.00
_cell.angle_beta   90.00
_cell.angle_gamma   90.00
#
_symmetry.space_group_name_H-M   'P 1'
#
loop_
_entity.id
_entity.type
_entity.pdbx_description
1 polymer ?
#
loop_
_entity_poly.entity_id
_entity_poly.type
_entity_poly.pdbx_seq_one_letter_code
_entity_poly.pdbx_strand_id
1 'polypeptide(L)'
;MAVEEDAKQEFAPQKKKGPSEDDKRRKKITPGSLMKALMRPGGGDSTPSDGDQVIYHCTIRTLDGVVVESTRSEYGGKGTPIRQVLGKSKMILGLLDGLPTMLKGEVAMFKMKSQLHYGEDDCPVSVRSDFPKEDELHFEIEMIDFFKAKARMSKQKFILFRP
;
A
#
# COMPACT_ATOMS: atom_id res chain seq x y z
N MET A 1 -42.50 7.74 -25.60
CA MET A 1 -42.51 6.28 -25.82
C MET A 1 -41.07 5.91 -26.16
N ALA A 2 -40.30 5.38 -25.22
CA ALA A 2 -40.28 3.95 -24.84
C ALA A 2 -39.85 3.13 -26.07
N VAL A 3 -38.79 2.33 -26.09
CA VAL A 3 -37.88 1.77 -25.09
C VAL A 3 -36.75 1.20 -25.97
N GLU A 4 -35.48 1.46 -25.65
CA GLU A 4 -34.40 0.64 -26.20
C GLU A 4 -33.70 -0.05 -25.03
N GLU A 5 -33.50 -1.33 -25.28
CA GLU A 5 -33.52 -2.40 -24.32
C GLU A 5 -32.18 -2.51 -23.63
N ASP A 6 -32.28 -2.63 -22.30
CA ASP A 6 -31.20 -2.77 -21.35
C ASP A 6 -30.34 -4.00 -21.71
N ALA A 7 -29.20 -3.77 -22.36
CA ALA A 7 -28.15 -4.75 -22.50
C ALA A 7 -27.50 -4.95 -21.12
N LYS A 8 -28.18 -5.75 -20.31
CA LYS A 8 -27.77 -6.25 -19.00
C LYS A 8 -26.51 -7.09 -19.18
N GLN A 9 -25.36 -6.42 -19.23
CA GLN A 9 -24.07 -7.10 -19.27
C GLN A 9 -23.74 -7.51 -17.84
N GLU A 10 -24.18 -8.72 -17.54
CA GLU A 10 -23.84 -9.52 -16.37
C GLU A 10 -22.31 -9.50 -16.17
N PHE A 11 -21.85 -8.66 -15.24
CA PHE A 11 -20.46 -8.67 -14.81
C PHE A 11 -20.24 -9.97 -14.05
N ALA A 12 -19.63 -10.93 -14.75
CA ALA A 12 -19.19 -12.20 -14.22
C ALA A 12 -18.56 -12.04 -12.83
N PRO A 13 -18.84 -12.96 -11.90
CA PRO A 13 -18.35 -12.90 -10.53
C PRO A 13 -16.83 -12.86 -10.58
N GLN A 14 -16.25 -11.76 -10.10
CA GLN A 14 -14.81 -11.65 -9.95
C GLN A 14 -14.39 -12.78 -9.01
N LYS A 15 -13.75 -13.79 -9.61
CA LYS A 15 -13.20 -14.97 -8.97
C LYS A 15 -12.65 -14.59 -7.61
N LYS A 16 -13.23 -15.20 -6.56
CA LYS A 16 -12.56 -15.44 -5.29
C LYS A 16 -11.13 -15.86 -5.61
N LYS A 17 -10.16 -14.95 -5.48
CA LYS A 17 -8.76 -15.37 -5.48
C LYS A 17 -8.67 -16.35 -4.32
N GLY A 18 -8.16 -17.55 -4.59
CA GLY A 18 -7.74 -18.47 -3.53
C GLY A 18 -6.77 -17.76 -2.58
N PRO A 19 -6.37 -18.38 -1.45
CA PRO A 19 -5.50 -17.71 -0.48
C PRO A 19 -4.29 -17.14 -1.21
N SER A 20 -4.24 -15.80 -1.36
CA SER A 20 -3.10 -15.11 -1.98
C SER A 20 -1.88 -15.48 -1.16
N GLU A 21 -0.68 -15.52 -1.76
CA GLU A 21 0.55 -15.72 -0.99
C GLU A 21 0.60 -14.74 0.20
N ASP A 22 0.07 -13.53 0.01
CA ASP A 22 -0.16 -12.53 1.07
C ASP A 22 -1.02 -13.01 2.25
N ASP A 23 -2.05 -13.83 2.05
CA ASP A 23 -2.90 -14.38 3.12
C ASP A 23 -2.14 -15.43 3.95
N LYS A 24 -1.33 -16.27 3.29
CA LYS A 24 -0.44 -17.23 3.98
C LYS A 24 0.63 -16.49 4.78
N ARG A 25 1.20 -15.42 4.22
CA ARG A 25 2.18 -14.56 4.87
C ARG A 25 1.57 -13.84 6.08
N ARG A 26 0.34 -13.31 5.96
CA ARG A 26 -0.42 -12.71 7.09
C ARG A 26 -0.67 -13.70 8.22
N LYS A 27 -0.94 -14.97 7.93
CA LYS A 27 -1.10 -16.01 8.98
C LYS A 27 0.18 -16.30 9.77
N LYS A 28 1.36 -15.93 9.25
CA LYS A 28 2.64 -16.05 9.98
C LYS A 28 2.91 -14.84 10.89
N ILE A 29 2.09 -13.80 10.84
CA ILE A 29 2.23 -12.61 11.69
C ILE A 29 1.89 -13.01 13.14
N THR A 30 2.86 -12.80 14.04
CA THR A 30 2.62 -12.97 15.48
C THR A 30 1.99 -11.69 16.05
N PRO A 31 0.91 -11.79 16.85
CA PRO A 31 0.29 -10.62 17.49
C PRO A 31 1.32 -9.85 18.34
N GLY A 32 1.38 -8.54 18.15
CA GLY A 32 2.37 -7.66 18.79
C GLY A 32 3.62 -7.37 17.95
N SER A 33 3.77 -7.99 16.77
CA SER A 33 4.89 -7.70 15.85
C SER A 33 4.68 -6.41 15.05
N LEU A 34 3.42 -5.96 14.92
CA LEU A 34 3.00 -4.69 14.33
C LEU A 34 2.35 -3.86 15.42
N MET A 35 2.91 -2.69 15.71
CA MET A 35 2.25 -1.69 16.56
C MET A 35 2.01 -0.43 15.75
N LYS A 36 0.78 0.08 15.78
CA LYS A 36 0.41 1.36 15.17
C LYS A 36 0.26 2.41 16.27
N ALA A 37 0.94 3.54 16.10
CA ALA A 37 0.76 4.75 16.87
C ALA A 37 0.15 5.83 15.97
N LEU A 38 -1.02 6.35 16.34
CA LEU A 38 -1.65 7.46 15.63
C LEU A 38 -0.91 8.76 15.98
N MET A 39 -0.22 9.37 15.01
CA MET A 39 0.52 10.62 15.21
C MET A 39 -0.35 11.83 14.91
N ARG A 40 -1.13 11.78 13.82
CA ARG A 40 -2.16 12.76 13.48
C ARG A 40 -3.40 12.04 13.00
N PRO A 41 -4.58 12.34 13.56
CA PRO A 41 -5.83 11.79 13.07
C PRO A 41 -6.07 12.27 11.63
N GLY A 42 -6.53 11.35 10.78
CA GLY A 42 -7.04 11.68 9.46
C GLY A 42 -8.46 12.24 9.52
N GLY A 43 -8.98 12.59 8.35
CA GLY A 43 -10.36 13.02 8.17
C GLY A 43 -11.20 11.95 7.47
N GLY A 44 -12.47 11.90 7.86
CA GLY A 44 -13.48 10.99 7.31
C GLY A 44 -13.52 9.62 8.00
N ASP A 45 -14.52 8.83 7.66
CA ASP A 45 -14.79 7.50 8.24
C ASP A 45 -14.50 6.37 7.24
N SER A 46 -13.86 6.71 6.11
CA SER A 46 -13.52 5.77 5.06
C SER A 46 -12.06 5.36 5.15
N THR A 47 -11.82 4.06 4.98
CA THR A 47 -10.48 3.48 4.85
C THR A 47 -10.32 2.83 3.47
N PRO A 48 -9.08 2.71 2.97
CA PRO A 48 -8.85 2.02 1.71
C PRO A 48 -9.05 0.51 1.87
N SER A 49 -9.73 -0.10 0.90
CA SER A 49 -9.99 -1.53 0.82
C SER A 49 -9.17 -2.19 -0.29
N ASP A 50 -9.16 -3.52 -0.34
CA ASP A 50 -8.51 -4.28 -1.40
C ASP A 50 -8.97 -3.82 -2.79
N GLY A 51 -8.00 -3.50 -3.65
CA GLY A 51 -8.22 -2.96 -4.99
C GLY A 51 -8.27 -1.43 -5.07
N ASP A 52 -8.26 -0.71 -3.95
CA ASP A 52 -8.14 0.75 -3.96
C ASP A 52 -6.69 1.19 -4.19
N GLN A 53 -6.52 2.33 -4.86
CA GLN A 53 -5.22 2.95 -5.05
C GLN A 53 -4.98 3.92 -3.89
N VAL A 54 -3.95 3.63 -3.11
CA VAL A 54 -3.48 4.46 -1.99
C VAL A 54 -2.29 5.31 -2.43
N ILE A 55 -2.26 6.54 -1.95
CA ILE A 55 -1.20 7.52 -2.14
C ILE A 55 -0.73 7.94 -0.77
N TYR A 56 0.53 7.66 -0.44
CA TYR A 56 1.09 7.97 0.87
C TYR A 56 2.57 8.36 0.78
N HIS A 57 3.01 9.17 1.73
CA HIS A 57 4.44 9.33 2.01
C HIS A 57 4.86 8.31 3.07
N CYS A 58 6.02 7.70 2.86
CA CYS A 58 6.64 6.80 3.83
C CYS A 58 7.99 7.36 4.24
N THR A 59 8.23 7.42 5.53
CA THR A 59 9.54 7.71 6.14
C THR A 59 9.88 6.58 7.08
N ILE A 60 11.01 5.93 6.83
CA ILE A 60 11.51 4.80 7.58
C ILE A 60 12.63 5.29 8.48
N ARG A 61 12.49 5.04 9.78
CA ARG A 61 13.46 5.39 10.80
C ARG A 61 13.85 4.18 11.62
N THR A 62 15.09 4.14 12.10
CA THR A 62 15.51 3.16 13.10
C THR A 62 14.95 3.51 14.48
N LEU A 63 15.08 2.59 15.43
CA LEU A 63 14.79 2.86 16.86
C LEU A 63 15.60 4.05 17.42
N ASP A 64 16.79 4.27 16.87
CA ASP A 64 17.69 5.38 17.23
C ASP A 64 17.22 6.73 16.66
N GLY A 65 16.19 6.73 15.81
CA GLY A 65 15.66 7.93 15.15
C GLY A 65 16.35 8.30 13.84
N VAL A 66 17.33 7.51 13.40
CA VAL A 66 18.05 7.71 12.13
C VAL A 66 17.13 7.38 10.97
N VAL A 67 16.98 8.30 10.01
CA VAL A 67 16.21 8.07 8.78
C VAL A 67 17.00 7.17 7.85
N VAL A 68 16.44 6.00 7.54
CA VAL A 68 17.05 5.00 6.65
C VAL A 68 16.62 5.25 5.21
N GLU A 69 15.32 5.45 5.02
CA GLU A 69 14.69 5.66 3.71
C GLU A 69 13.56 6.67 3.91
N SER A 70 13.40 7.61 2.99
CA SER A 70 12.25 8.50 3.01
C SER A 70 11.79 8.84 1.61
N THR A 71 10.48 9.01 1.50
CA THR A 71 9.83 9.48 0.29
C THR A 71 9.83 11.02 0.21
N ARG A 72 9.94 11.71 1.35
CA ARG A 72 9.87 13.18 1.43
C ARG A 72 11.19 13.82 1.03
N SER A 73 11.12 14.94 0.31
CA SER A 73 12.31 15.73 -0.05
C SER A 73 13.08 16.25 1.15
N GLU A 74 12.37 16.59 2.24
CA GLU A 74 12.97 17.12 3.48
C GLU A 74 13.99 16.16 4.11
N TYR A 75 13.83 14.85 3.87
CA TYR A 75 14.70 13.80 4.40
C TYR A 75 15.58 13.16 3.30
N GLY A 76 15.81 13.86 2.18
CA GLY A 76 16.65 13.36 1.08
C GLY A 76 15.95 12.44 0.08
N GLY A 77 14.62 12.28 0.20
CA GLY A 77 13.81 11.51 -0.72
C GLY A 77 13.49 12.25 -2.03
N LYS A 78 12.83 11.56 -2.96
CA LYS A 78 12.42 12.13 -4.26
C LYS A 78 11.32 13.19 -4.17
N GLY A 79 10.66 13.33 -3.03
CA GLY A 79 9.50 14.21 -2.85
C GLY A 79 8.19 13.70 -3.47
N THR A 80 8.23 12.53 -4.11
CA THR A 80 7.08 11.99 -4.83
C THR A 80 6.39 10.93 -3.99
N PRO A 81 5.10 11.09 -3.62
CA PRO A 81 4.41 10.10 -2.80
C PRO A 81 4.33 8.74 -3.50
N ILE A 82 4.35 7.69 -2.69
CA ILE A 82 4.23 6.30 -3.14
C ILE A 82 2.77 6.06 -3.54
N ARG A 83 2.57 5.41 -4.69
CA ARG A 83 1.25 5.03 -5.21
C ARG A 83 1.21 3.53 -5.36
N GLN A 84 0.37 2.86 -4.58
CA GLN A 84 0.20 1.41 -4.64
C GLN A 84 -1.28 1.02 -4.65
N VAL A 85 -1.59 -0.13 -5.22
CA VAL A 85 -2.94 -0.68 -5.23
C VAL A 85 -3.02 -1.83 -4.23
N LEU A 86 -3.87 -1.70 -3.22
CA LEU A 86 -4.03 -2.72 -2.19
C LEU A 86 -4.45 -4.06 -2.82
N GLY A 87 -3.83 -5.15 -2.39
CA GLY A 87 -4.09 -6.51 -2.91
C GLY A 87 -3.62 -6.80 -4.35
N LYS A 88 -2.96 -5.83 -5.02
CA LYS A 88 -2.35 -6.02 -6.35
C LYS A 88 -0.87 -5.68 -6.39
N SER A 89 -0.44 -4.68 -5.63
CA SER A 89 0.96 -4.27 -5.58
C SER A 89 1.73 -5.08 -4.52
N LYS A 90 3.01 -5.36 -4.81
CA LYS A 90 3.91 -6.05 -3.89
C LYS A 90 4.27 -5.11 -2.74
N MET A 91 3.84 -5.47 -1.54
CA MET A 91 4.08 -4.67 -0.33
C MET A 91 4.47 -5.57 0.83
N ILE A 92 5.12 -4.96 1.83
CA ILE A 92 5.50 -5.63 3.06
C ILE A 92 4.27 -5.92 3.92
N LEU A 93 4.32 -6.97 4.73
CA LEU A 93 3.17 -7.42 5.54
C LEU A 93 2.62 -6.32 6.45
N GLY A 94 3.49 -5.58 7.12
CA GLY A 94 3.06 -4.54 8.03
C GLY A 94 2.34 -3.38 7.34
N LEU A 95 2.67 -3.05 6.09
CA LEU A 95 1.90 -2.06 5.31
C LEU A 95 0.63 -2.64 4.73
N LEU A 96 0.67 -3.91 4.33
CA LEU A 96 -0.50 -4.64 3.83
C LEU A 96 -1.61 -4.70 4.90
N ASP A 97 -1.23 -4.80 6.18
CA ASP A 97 -2.15 -4.74 7.32
C ASP A 97 -2.38 -3.31 7.83
N GLY A 98 -1.36 -2.47 7.84
CA GLY A 98 -1.43 -1.11 8.38
C GLY A 98 -2.20 -0.11 7.52
N LEU A 99 -1.99 -0.09 6.21
CA LEU A 99 -2.65 0.87 5.29
C LEU A 99 -4.18 0.86 5.33
N PRO A 100 -4.88 -0.30 5.31
CA PRO A 100 -6.34 -0.33 5.41
C PRO A 100 -6.89 0.11 6.77
N THR A 101 -6.04 0.31 7.78
CA THR A 101 -6.45 0.88 9.07
C THR A 101 -6.37 2.40 9.11
N MET A 102 -5.82 3.04 8.08
CA MET A 102 -5.58 4.48 8.06
C MET A 102 -6.67 5.24 7.35
N LEU A 103 -6.98 6.42 7.88
CA LEU A 103 -7.88 7.38 7.26
C LEU A 103 -7.14 8.31 6.30
N LYS A 104 -7.89 9.01 5.46
CA LYS A 104 -7.33 10.00 4.53
C LYS A 104 -6.76 11.18 5.32
N GLY A 105 -5.53 11.61 5.00
CA GLY A 105 -4.82 12.64 5.74
C GLY A 105 -4.23 12.18 7.07
N GLU A 106 -4.39 10.90 7.43
CA GLU A 106 -3.86 10.35 8.69
C GLU A 106 -2.34 10.24 8.63
N VAL A 107 -1.68 10.61 9.72
CA VAL A 107 -0.27 10.27 9.96
C VAL A 107 -0.20 9.24 11.06
N ALA A 108 0.34 8.07 10.74
CA ALA A 108 0.54 7.00 11.72
C ALA A 108 1.97 6.49 11.65
N MET A 109 2.52 6.20 12.82
CA MET A 109 3.82 5.57 12.97
C MET A 109 3.62 4.08 13.26
N PHE A 110 4.11 3.23 12.37
CA PHE A 110 4.06 1.79 12.52
C PHE A 110 5.42 1.27 12.96
N LYS A 111 5.47 0.70 14.15
CA LYS A 111 6.63 -0.04 14.66
C LYS A 111 6.50 -1.49 14.20
N MET A 112 7.44 -1.91 13.38
CA MET A 112 7.44 -3.23 12.75
C MET A 112 8.78 -3.92 13.01
N LYS A 113 8.72 -5.19 13.43
CA LYS A 113 9.91 -6.05 13.49
C LYS A 113 10.33 -6.51 12.09
N SER A 114 11.59 -6.92 11.95
CA SER A 114 12.20 -7.51 10.74
C SER A 114 11.26 -8.41 9.94
N GLN A 115 10.56 -9.31 10.63
CA GLN A 115 9.64 -10.29 10.05
C GLN A 115 8.38 -9.71 9.40
N LEU A 116 8.05 -8.44 9.65
CA LEU A 116 6.88 -7.75 9.10
C LEU A 116 7.20 -6.73 8.01
N HIS A 117 8.48 -6.41 7.82
CA HIS A 117 8.92 -5.52 6.75
C HIS A 117 9.72 -6.26 5.67
N TYR A 118 11.02 -6.05 5.67
CA TYR A 118 11.95 -6.48 4.62
C TYR A 118 12.80 -7.68 5.03
N GLY A 119 12.81 -8.03 6.32
CA GLY A 119 13.48 -9.22 6.83
C GLY A 119 12.58 -10.46 6.82
N GLU A 120 11.40 -10.37 6.23
CA GLU A 120 10.56 -11.53 5.97
C GLU A 120 11.15 -12.39 4.84
N ASP A 121 11.23 -13.70 5.08
CA ASP A 121 11.82 -14.68 4.17
C ASP A 121 11.15 -14.69 2.77
N ASP A 122 9.83 -14.47 2.73
CA ASP A 122 9.02 -14.44 1.50
C ASP A 122 8.68 -13.00 1.03
N CYS A 123 9.51 -12.01 1.41
CA CYS A 123 9.22 -10.62 1.07
C CYS A 123 9.33 -10.39 -0.45
N PRO A 124 8.27 -9.92 -1.12
CA PRO A 124 8.28 -9.67 -2.57
C PRO A 124 8.99 -8.36 -2.93
N VAL A 125 9.46 -7.60 -1.93
CA VAL A 125 10.15 -6.30 -2.09
C VAL A 125 11.60 -6.44 -1.64
N SER A 126 12.52 -6.23 -2.56
CA SER A 126 13.96 -6.26 -2.25
C SER A 126 14.45 -4.85 -1.94
N VAL A 127 15.25 -4.73 -0.88
CA VAL A 127 15.93 -3.48 -0.48
C VAL A 127 17.43 -3.61 -0.72
N ARG A 128 18.14 -2.48 -0.58
CA ARG A 128 19.60 -2.43 -0.69
C ARG A 128 20.24 -3.21 0.45
N SER A 129 21.44 -3.75 0.23
CA SER A 129 22.16 -4.55 1.25
C SER A 129 22.47 -3.78 2.54
N ASP A 130 22.63 -2.46 2.45
CA ASP A 130 22.88 -1.56 3.59
C ASP A 130 21.62 -1.25 4.42
N PHE A 131 20.45 -1.72 3.97
CA PHE A 131 19.20 -1.44 4.67
C PHE A 131 19.08 -2.38 5.89
N PRO A 132 18.87 -1.85 7.11
CA PRO A 132 18.75 -2.61 8.35
C PRO A 132 17.44 -3.40 8.40
N LYS A 133 17.35 -4.46 7.60
CA LYS A 133 16.16 -5.31 7.46
C LYS A 133 15.95 -6.24 8.67
N GLU A 134 16.99 -6.49 9.46
CA GLU A 134 16.97 -7.35 10.65
C GLU A 134 16.58 -6.58 11.93
N ASP A 135 16.73 -5.26 11.92
CA ASP A 135 16.33 -4.40 13.01
C ASP A 135 14.83 -4.11 13.01
N GLU A 136 14.35 -3.59 14.14
CA GLU A 136 13.02 -3.05 14.25
C GLU A 136 12.99 -1.60 13.72
N LEU A 137 12.04 -1.32 12.83
CA LEU A 137 11.94 -0.04 12.14
C LEU A 137 10.61 0.63 12.41
N HIS A 138 10.66 1.96 12.47
CA HIS A 138 9.52 2.85 12.55
C HIS A 138 9.18 3.37 11.15
N PHE A 139 8.02 2.98 10.65
CA PHE A 139 7.44 3.44 9.40
C PHE A 139 6.44 4.55 9.70
N GLU A 140 6.84 5.79 9.54
CA GLU A 140 5.93 6.91 9.54
C GLU A 140 5.25 7.01 8.17
N ILE A 141 3.96 6.72 8.15
CA ILE A 141 3.12 6.79 6.97
C ILE A 141 2.22 8.00 7.09
N GLU A 142 2.22 8.85 6.07
CA GLU A 142 1.23 9.89 5.87
C GLU A 142 0.34 9.49 4.70
N MET A 143 -0.92 9.17 4.99
CA MET A 143 -1.92 8.89 3.97
C MET A 143 -2.34 10.20 3.31
N ILE A 144 -1.90 10.43 2.07
CA ILE A 144 -2.24 11.65 1.33
C ILE A 144 -3.67 11.53 0.80
N ASP A 145 -3.93 10.45 0.09
CA ASP A 145 -5.23 10.20 -0.54
C ASP A 145 -5.39 8.73 -0.87
N PHE A 146 -6.62 8.27 -0.99
CA PHE A 146 -6.91 6.98 -1.58
C PHE A 146 -8.20 7.07 -2.38
N PHE A 147 -8.26 6.31 -3.46
CA PHE A 147 -9.44 6.27 -4.31
C PHE A 147 -9.62 4.88 -4.89
N LYS A 148 -10.88 4.56 -5.19
CA LYS A 148 -11.20 3.33 -5.89
C LYS A 148 -10.49 3.31 -7.22
N ALA A 149 -9.56 2.37 -7.37
CA ALA A 149 -8.89 2.17 -8.63
C ALA A 149 -9.96 1.70 -9.63
N LYS A 150 -10.60 2.64 -10.33
CA LYS A 150 -11.27 2.30 -11.59
C LYS A 150 -10.18 1.63 -12.40
N ALA A 151 -10.41 0.38 -12.78
CA ALA A 151 -9.57 -0.31 -13.74
C ALA A 151 -9.51 0.59 -14.97
N ARG A 152 -8.48 1.43 -15.06
CA ARG A 152 -8.27 2.29 -16.20
C ARG A 152 -7.79 1.33 -17.26
N MET A 153 -8.76 0.81 -18.00
CA MET A 153 -8.54 0.11 -19.24
C MET A 153 -7.85 1.13 -20.15
N SER A 154 -6.52 1.14 -20.12
CA SER A 154 -5.73 1.93 -21.04
C SER A 154 -5.95 1.34 -22.43
N LYS A 155 -7.01 1.80 -23.11
CA LYS A 155 -7.04 1.79 -24.57
C LYS A 155 -5.93 2.74 -25.01
N GLN A 156 -4.71 2.22 -25.07
CA GLN A 156 -3.63 2.87 -25.80
C GLN A 156 -4.03 2.79 -27.27
N LYS A 157 -4.77 3.80 -27.73
CA LYS A 157 -5.04 4.01 -29.15
C LYS A 157 -3.69 4.36 -29.78
N PHE A 158 -2.99 3.36 -30.32
CA PHE A 158 -1.87 3.58 -31.23
C PHE A 158 -2.44 4.28 -32.47
N ILE A 159 -2.47 5.61 -32.41
CA ILE A 159 -2.53 6.45 -33.59
C ILE A 159 -1.09 6.59 -34.09
N LEU A 160 -0.62 5.64 -34.90
CA LEU A 160 0.53 5.89 -35.75
C LEU A 160 0.01 6.25 -37.14
N PHE A 161 0.13 7.54 -37.43
CA PHE A 161 -0.17 8.20 -38.69
C PHE A 161 0.69 7.58 -39.80
N ARG A 162 0.05 7.28 -40.94
CA ARG A 162 0.68 7.09 -42.25
C ARG A 162 1.52 8.32 -42.62
N PRO A 163 2.58 8.14 -43.40
CA PRO A 163 2.45 8.42 -44.84
C PRO A 163 2.47 7.16 -45.70
#